data_AF-S2SYQ5-F1
#
_entry.id   AF-S2SYQ5-F1
#
_cell.length_a   1.000
_cell.length_b   1.000
_cell.length_c   1.000
_cell.angle_alpha   90.00
_cell.angle_beta   90.00
_cell.angle_gamma   90.00
#
_symmetry.space_group_name_H-M   'P 1'
#
loop_
_entity.id
_entity.type
_entity.pdbx_description
1 polymer ?
#
loop_
_entity_poly.entity_id
_entity_poly.type
_entity_poly.pdbx_seq_one_letter_code
_entity_poly.pdbx_strand_id
1 'polypeptide(L)'
;MVVGYRLAAADNLSFRQAFYKLNDILHGENHQVSFNDDPSKYWIATFSDIDDVPKGRNAITSSFTLFVPDGIAHSVATQTADNMPYKDVPVNLAIASHASASNTTIVDGYEILMGLSEDLAGKTITTSAKVIVTNYQGKIDPNSGDPDIEIKDGMSTGNWNGLINPINVTGNGVYTSAPSTTIKNPLTGTSNQFGLKMYNLNATIEVWIKVELGTSASPWSPNPADPEYYTDTITVPNAGTYPSEPVI
;
A
#
# COMPACT_ATOMS: atom_id res chain seq x y z
N MET A 1 -3.70 14.88 -40.58
CA MET A 1 -5.08 15.44 -40.63
C MET A 1 -5.04 16.83 -41.24
N VAL A 2 -6.09 17.24 -41.96
CA VAL A 2 -6.18 18.57 -42.60
C VAL A 2 -7.16 19.44 -41.81
N VAL A 3 -6.75 20.66 -41.47
CA VAL A 3 -7.55 21.62 -40.70
C VAL A 3 -7.82 22.85 -41.57
N GLY A 4 -9.09 23.10 -41.86
CA GLY A 4 -9.53 24.33 -42.53
C GLY A 4 -9.67 25.48 -41.53
N TYR A 5 -9.21 26.67 -41.91
CA TYR A 5 -9.30 27.87 -41.07
C TYR A 5 -9.70 29.11 -41.87
N ARG A 6 -10.26 30.10 -41.17
CA ARG A 6 -10.50 31.45 -41.68
C ARG A 6 -9.77 32.46 -40.79
N LEU A 7 -8.94 33.29 -41.40
CA LEU A 7 -8.26 34.40 -40.73
C LEU A 7 -8.75 35.72 -41.31
N ALA A 8 -9.27 36.60 -40.46
CA ALA A 8 -9.77 37.90 -40.89
C ALA A 8 -9.39 39.00 -39.88
N ALA A 9 -9.05 40.18 -40.39
CA ALA A 9 -8.74 41.36 -39.59
C ALA A 9 -9.24 42.64 -40.29
N ALA A 10 -9.38 43.73 -39.53
CA ALA A 10 -9.92 44.99 -40.04
C ALA A 10 -8.97 45.69 -41.03
N ASP A 11 -7.67 45.52 -40.85
CA ASP A 11 -6.64 46.23 -41.59
C ASP A 11 -5.39 45.35 -41.86
N ASN A 12 -4.52 45.84 -42.73
CA ASN A 12 -3.36 45.10 -43.22
C ASN A 12 -2.33 44.79 -42.12
N LEU A 13 -2.18 45.68 -41.13
CA LEU A 13 -1.22 45.50 -40.05
C LEU A 13 -1.71 44.42 -39.09
N SER A 14 -2.97 44.53 -38.67
CA SER A 14 -3.64 43.54 -37.81
C SER A 14 -3.66 42.16 -38.45
N PHE A 15 -3.93 42.08 -39.77
CA PHE A 15 -3.91 40.82 -40.49
C PHE A 15 -2.55 40.13 -40.45
N ARG A 16 -1.48 40.91 -40.71
CA ARG A 16 -0.11 40.38 -40.71
C ARG A 16 0.32 39.90 -39.33
N GLN A 17 -0.03 40.64 -38.28
CA GLN A 17 0.23 40.24 -36.89
C GLN A 17 -0.49 38.94 -36.54
N ALA A 18 -1.76 38.82 -36.92
CA ALA A 18 -2.53 37.61 -36.67
C ALA A 18 -1.97 36.39 -37.44
N PHE A 19 -1.50 36.59 -38.67
CA PHE A 19 -0.87 35.54 -39.46
C PHE A 19 0.48 35.10 -38.86
N TYR A 20 1.31 36.04 -38.40
CA TYR A 20 2.55 35.68 -37.68
C TYR A 20 2.27 34.93 -36.39
N LYS A 21 1.26 35.35 -35.61
CA LYS A 21 0.86 34.65 -34.40
C LYS A 21 0.36 33.23 -34.69
N LEU A 22 -0.40 33.04 -35.76
CA LEU A 22 -0.84 31.70 -36.18
C LEU A 22 0.36 30.81 -36.49
N ASN A 23 1.31 31.31 -37.30
CA ASN A 23 2.51 30.54 -37.65
C ASN A 23 3.37 30.24 -36.43
N ASP A 24 3.48 31.19 -35.50
CA ASP A 24 4.21 31.02 -34.24
C ASP A 24 3.59 29.92 -33.37
N ILE A 25 2.26 29.87 -33.27
CA ILE A 25 1.53 28.81 -32.54
C ILE A 25 1.73 27.44 -33.21
N LEU A 26 1.68 27.38 -34.55
CA LEU A 26 1.77 26.11 -35.29
C LEU A 26 3.20 25.59 -35.40
N HIS A 27 4.21 26.46 -35.30
CA HIS A 27 5.61 26.06 -35.39
C HIS A 27 6.03 25.15 -34.24
N GLY A 28 6.96 24.24 -34.51
CA GLY A 28 7.43 23.25 -33.54
C GLY A 28 6.89 21.85 -33.78
N GLU A 29 7.29 20.92 -32.92
CA GLU A 29 6.96 19.49 -33.02
C GLU A 29 6.12 19.05 -31.81
N ASN A 30 5.37 17.96 -31.99
CA ASN A 30 4.63 17.27 -30.92
C ASN A 30 3.59 18.13 -30.19
N HIS A 31 2.86 18.97 -30.93
CA HIS A 31 1.73 19.71 -30.39
C HIS A 31 0.63 18.77 -29.93
N GLN A 32 0.10 18.99 -28.73
CA GLN A 32 -1.11 18.32 -28.27
C GLN A 32 -2.33 19.02 -28.86
N VAL A 33 -3.01 18.34 -29.78
CA VAL A 33 -4.18 18.85 -30.51
C VAL A 33 -5.42 18.16 -29.99
N SER A 34 -6.44 18.93 -29.62
CA SER A 34 -7.77 18.42 -29.26
C SER A 34 -8.84 19.19 -30.01
N PHE A 35 -9.99 18.58 -30.23
CA PHE A 35 -11.12 19.21 -30.89
C PHE A 35 -12.29 19.35 -29.93
N ASN A 36 -13.01 20.45 -30.05
CA ASN A 36 -14.08 20.80 -29.12
C ASN A 36 -15.34 19.93 -29.26
N ASP A 37 -15.47 19.17 -30.34
CA ASP A 37 -16.54 18.19 -30.55
C ASP A 37 -16.30 16.87 -29.80
N ASP A 38 -15.04 16.51 -29.53
CA ASP A 38 -14.65 15.38 -28.68
C ASP A 38 -13.50 15.77 -27.73
N PRO A 39 -13.82 16.45 -26.60
CA PRO A 39 -12.80 16.87 -25.62
C PRO A 39 -12.18 15.71 -24.84
N SER A 40 -12.68 14.47 -25.02
CA SER A 40 -12.13 13.28 -24.36
C SER A 40 -10.85 12.76 -25.03
N LYS A 41 -10.50 13.31 -26.20
CA LYS A 41 -9.38 12.84 -27.01
C LYS A 41 -8.41 13.94 -27.41
N TYR A 42 -7.17 13.52 -27.65
CA TYR A 42 -6.14 14.37 -28.23
C TYR A 42 -5.24 13.60 -29.19
N TRP A 43 -4.46 14.32 -29.98
CA TRP A 43 -3.44 13.79 -30.87
C TRP A 43 -2.13 14.51 -30.61
N ILE A 44 -1.01 13.81 -30.75
CA ILE A 44 0.31 14.43 -30.78
C ILE A 44 0.68 14.64 -32.25
N ALA A 45 0.78 15.90 -32.67
CA ALA A 45 0.91 16.23 -34.08
C ALA A 45 1.96 17.31 -34.34
N THR A 46 2.57 17.25 -35.52
CA THR A 46 3.54 18.23 -35.99
C THR A 46 3.00 18.90 -37.24
N PHE A 47 3.12 20.23 -37.32
CA PHE A 47 2.76 20.97 -38.53
C PHE A 47 3.62 20.50 -39.71
N SER A 48 2.99 20.09 -40.81
CA SER A 48 3.69 19.45 -41.93
C SER A 48 3.57 20.22 -43.24
N ASP A 49 2.41 20.83 -43.51
CA ASP A 49 2.17 21.48 -44.79
C ASP A 49 1.11 22.58 -44.68
N ILE A 50 1.12 23.51 -45.63
CA ILE A 50 0.13 24.59 -45.74
C ILE A 50 -0.33 24.74 -47.19
N ASP A 51 -1.64 24.85 -47.38
CA ASP A 51 -2.21 25.13 -48.70
C ASP A 51 -1.96 26.59 -49.12
N ASP A 52 -2.20 26.88 -50.39
CA ASP A 52 -2.07 28.23 -50.93
C ASP A 52 -2.84 29.27 -50.09
N VAL A 53 -2.14 30.36 -49.75
CA VAL A 53 -2.68 31.47 -48.98
C VAL A 53 -3.02 32.62 -49.93
N PRO A 54 -4.32 32.98 -50.11
CA PRO A 54 -4.73 34.07 -50.98
C PRO A 54 -4.11 35.41 -50.58
N LYS A 55 -3.51 36.11 -51.54
CA LYS A 55 -2.81 37.39 -51.30
C LYS A 55 -3.73 38.59 -51.51
N GLY A 56 -3.38 39.72 -50.88
CA GLY A 56 -4.04 41.01 -51.13
C GLY A 56 -5.42 41.19 -50.48
N ARG A 57 -5.78 40.35 -49.51
CA ARG A 57 -7.03 40.46 -48.74
C ARG A 57 -6.73 40.37 -47.24
N ASN A 58 -7.50 41.09 -46.43
CA ASN A 58 -7.44 40.99 -44.96
C ASN A 58 -8.41 39.93 -44.41
N ALA A 59 -8.97 39.10 -45.28
CA ALA A 59 -9.82 37.98 -44.94
C ALA A 59 -9.51 36.83 -45.90
N ILE A 60 -9.00 35.73 -45.36
CA ILE A 60 -8.61 34.54 -46.11
C ILE A 60 -9.26 33.29 -45.51
N THR A 61 -9.42 32.28 -46.36
CA THR A 61 -9.71 30.90 -45.97
C THR A 61 -8.64 30.03 -46.61
N SER A 62 -8.07 29.11 -45.83
CA SER A 62 -7.03 28.18 -46.28
C SER A 62 -7.05 26.95 -45.36
N SER A 63 -6.09 26.04 -45.55
CA SER A 63 -5.93 24.84 -44.74
C SER A 63 -4.45 24.59 -44.44
N PHE A 64 -4.21 23.86 -43.37
CA PHE A 64 -2.90 23.29 -43.08
C PHE A 64 -3.04 21.82 -42.70
N THR A 65 -1.93 21.09 -42.83
CA THR A 65 -1.85 19.68 -42.47
C THR A 65 -1.02 19.51 -41.20
N LEU A 66 -1.57 18.72 -40.29
CA LEU A 66 -0.89 18.23 -39.10
C LEU A 66 -0.57 16.75 -39.31
N PHE A 67 0.71 16.40 -39.30
CA PHE A 67 1.17 15.02 -39.32
C PHE A 67 1.07 14.41 -37.92
N VAL A 68 0.43 13.25 -37.81
CA VAL A 68 0.28 12.50 -36.55
C VAL A 68 1.12 11.22 -36.69
N PRO A 69 2.34 11.16 -36.12
CA PRO A 69 3.26 10.04 -36.37
C PRO A 69 2.71 8.68 -35.95
N ASP A 70 1.98 8.62 -34.84
CA ASP A 70 1.40 7.38 -34.30
C ASP A 70 0.07 6.98 -34.96
N GLY A 71 -0.58 7.90 -35.68
CA GLY A 71 -1.84 7.69 -36.36
C GLY A 71 -3.05 7.44 -35.44
N ILE A 72 -2.94 7.64 -34.12
CA ILE A 72 -4.00 7.29 -33.16
C ILE A 72 -4.46 8.48 -32.31
N ALA A 73 -5.69 8.39 -31.79
CA ALA A 73 -6.20 9.33 -30.79
C ALA A 73 -5.89 8.81 -29.38
N HIS A 74 -5.37 9.69 -28.53
CA HIS A 74 -5.12 9.44 -27.11
C HIS A 74 -6.32 9.83 -26.27
N SER A 75 -6.57 9.12 -25.16
CA SER A 75 -7.66 9.42 -24.24
C SER A 75 -7.16 10.26 -23.07
N VAL A 76 -7.97 11.23 -22.62
CA VAL A 76 -7.73 11.94 -21.35
C VAL A 76 -8.24 11.15 -20.13
N ALA A 77 -8.89 10.01 -20.35
CA ALA A 77 -9.39 9.17 -19.27
C ALA A 77 -8.25 8.62 -18.43
N THR A 78 -8.40 8.65 -17.12
CA THR A 78 -7.51 7.98 -16.18
C THR A 78 -8.14 6.67 -15.73
N GLN A 79 -7.33 5.63 -15.58
CA GLN A 79 -7.74 4.40 -14.90
C GLN A 79 -6.97 4.28 -13.59
N THR A 80 -7.69 3.91 -12.53
CA THR A 80 -7.13 3.65 -11.22
C THR A 80 -7.19 2.15 -10.95
N ALA A 81 -6.08 1.56 -10.54
CA ALA A 81 -6.04 0.19 -10.03
C ALA A 81 -5.83 0.21 -8.52
N ASP A 82 -6.56 -0.66 -7.80
CA ASP A 82 -6.31 -0.89 -6.38
C ASP A 82 -5.08 -1.79 -6.24
N ASN A 83 -4.02 -1.26 -5.64
CA ASN A 83 -2.76 -1.95 -5.42
C ASN A 83 -2.60 -2.35 -3.95
N MET A 84 -3.66 -2.83 -3.31
CA MET A 84 -3.58 -3.47 -1.99
C MET A 84 -3.51 -4.99 -2.15
N PRO A 85 -2.32 -5.60 -2.33
CA PRO A 85 -2.17 -7.05 -2.49
C PRO A 85 -2.66 -7.86 -1.28
N TYR A 86 -2.92 -7.19 -0.14
CA TYR A 86 -3.35 -7.80 1.12
C TYR A 86 -4.80 -7.49 1.50
N LYS A 87 -5.60 -6.88 0.61
CA LYS A 87 -6.97 -6.43 0.93
C LYS A 87 -7.89 -7.55 1.43
N ASP A 88 -7.68 -8.77 0.93
CA ASP A 88 -8.46 -9.95 1.30
C ASP A 88 -7.69 -10.90 2.23
N VAL A 89 -6.47 -10.52 2.67
CA VAL A 89 -5.66 -11.32 3.58
C VAL A 89 -5.97 -10.91 5.01
N PRO A 90 -6.21 -11.88 5.93
CA PRO A 90 -6.44 -11.55 7.32
C PRO A 90 -5.26 -10.76 7.91
N VAL A 91 -5.62 -9.69 8.61
CA VAL A 91 -4.70 -8.72 9.20
C VAL A 91 -4.26 -9.19 10.59
N ASN A 92 -2.98 -9.01 10.88
CA ASN A 92 -2.50 -9.14 12.25
C ASN A 92 -3.02 -7.98 13.11
N LEU A 93 -3.80 -8.31 14.13
CA LEU A 93 -4.46 -7.37 15.04
C LEU A 93 -3.60 -7.02 16.25
N ALA A 94 -2.41 -7.63 16.40
CA ALA A 94 -1.41 -7.23 17.37
C ALA A 94 -0.63 -6.00 16.88
N ILE A 95 -0.62 -4.92 17.66
CA ILE A 95 0.19 -3.73 17.41
C ILE A 95 1.63 -4.02 17.82
N ALA A 96 2.60 -3.55 17.03
CA ALA A 96 4.02 -3.78 17.28
C ALA A 96 4.29 -5.27 17.58
N SER A 97 3.77 -6.14 16.69
CA SER A 97 3.72 -7.60 16.87
C SER A 97 5.09 -8.30 16.85
N HIS A 98 6.17 -7.53 16.95
CA HIS A 98 7.54 -7.95 17.04
C HIS A 98 8.22 -7.22 18.20
N ALA A 99 8.82 -7.98 19.13
CA ALA A 99 9.49 -7.42 20.30
C ALA A 99 10.57 -8.36 20.82
N SER A 100 11.44 -7.85 21.70
CA SER A 100 12.46 -8.63 22.38
C SER A 100 12.44 -8.40 23.89
N ALA A 101 12.87 -9.41 24.64
CA ALA A 101 12.95 -9.37 26.09
C ALA A 101 14.04 -10.29 26.62
N SER A 102 14.55 -10.00 27.80
CA SER A 102 15.50 -10.86 28.51
C SER A 102 15.03 -11.06 29.93
N ASN A 103 15.09 -12.30 30.40
CA ASN A 103 14.81 -12.65 31.78
C ASN A 103 15.99 -13.44 32.34
N THR A 104 16.41 -13.11 33.57
CA THR A 104 17.53 -13.77 34.25
C THR A 104 17.18 -14.21 35.68
N THR A 105 16.03 -13.78 36.23
CA THR A 105 15.75 -13.91 37.67
C THR A 105 14.28 -14.15 38.02
N ILE A 106 13.32 -13.91 37.13
CA ILE A 106 11.88 -13.98 37.43
C ILE A 106 11.32 -15.32 36.95
N VAL A 107 10.77 -16.15 37.85
CA VAL A 107 10.20 -17.46 37.46
C VAL A 107 8.91 -17.32 36.65
N ASP A 108 8.07 -16.33 36.92
CA ASP A 108 6.81 -16.11 36.21
C ASP A 108 6.70 -14.65 35.78
N GLY A 109 7.38 -14.32 34.67
CA GLY A 109 7.56 -12.95 34.19
C GLY A 109 6.72 -12.67 32.94
N TYR A 110 6.09 -11.51 32.89
CA TYR A 110 5.32 -11.01 31.73
C TYR A 110 6.10 -9.91 31.03
N GLU A 111 7.18 -10.29 30.37
CA GLU A 111 8.21 -9.35 29.91
C GLU A 111 7.74 -8.46 28.73
N ILE A 112 6.71 -8.89 27.99
CA ILE A 112 6.20 -8.14 26.82
C ILE A 112 4.68 -8.01 26.92
N LEU A 113 4.20 -6.78 26.79
CA LEU A 113 2.78 -6.45 26.65
C LEU A 113 2.54 -5.93 25.23
N MET A 114 1.57 -6.50 24.53
CA MET A 114 1.24 -6.08 23.17
C MET A 114 -0.20 -5.60 23.10
N GLY A 115 -0.37 -4.40 22.56
CA GLY A 115 -1.68 -3.82 22.28
C GLY A 115 -2.38 -4.51 21.12
N LEU A 116 -3.71 -4.42 21.10
CA LEU A 116 -4.54 -4.85 19.98
C LEU A 116 -5.12 -3.62 19.27
N SER A 117 -5.20 -3.68 17.93
CA SER A 117 -5.71 -2.58 17.09
C SER A 117 -7.21 -2.30 17.27
N GLU A 118 -7.96 -3.27 17.78
CA GLU A 118 -9.40 -3.15 18.05
C GLU A 118 -9.80 -4.03 19.24
N ASP A 119 -10.96 -3.76 19.85
CA ASP A 119 -11.53 -4.64 20.87
C ASP A 119 -12.05 -5.94 20.23
N LEU A 120 -11.48 -7.06 20.69
CA LEU A 120 -11.81 -8.40 20.23
C LEU A 120 -12.76 -9.15 21.18
N ALA A 121 -13.31 -8.50 22.22
CA ALA A 121 -14.22 -9.12 23.19
C ALA A 121 -15.35 -9.92 22.52
N GLY A 122 -15.48 -11.19 22.87
CA GLY A 122 -16.50 -12.09 22.35
C GLY A 122 -16.26 -12.58 20.91
N LYS A 123 -15.19 -12.12 20.25
CA LYS A 123 -14.82 -12.58 18.91
C LYS A 123 -13.98 -13.85 18.99
N THR A 124 -14.17 -14.74 18.03
CA THR A 124 -13.27 -15.88 17.82
C THR A 124 -11.98 -15.39 17.19
N ILE A 125 -10.87 -15.66 17.86
CA ILE A 125 -9.53 -15.28 17.43
C ILE A 125 -8.67 -16.52 17.24
N THR A 126 -7.70 -16.42 16.33
CA THR A 126 -6.63 -17.40 16.17
C THR A 126 -5.29 -16.72 16.43
N THR A 127 -4.48 -17.31 17.32
CA THR A 127 -3.18 -16.77 17.72
C THR A 127 -2.06 -17.75 17.40
N SER A 128 -0.91 -17.23 16.97
CA SER A 128 0.32 -18.00 16.78
C SER A 128 1.56 -17.14 17.08
N ALA A 129 2.68 -17.79 17.35
CA ALA A 129 3.95 -17.12 17.65
C ALA A 129 5.15 -17.85 17.05
N LYS A 130 6.16 -17.06 16.69
CA LYS A 130 7.52 -17.51 16.39
C LYS A 130 8.45 -16.83 17.38
N VAL A 131 9.30 -17.60 18.05
CA VAL A 131 10.25 -17.10 19.05
C VAL A 131 11.66 -17.55 18.64
N ILE A 132 12.61 -16.62 18.71
CA ILE A 132 14.04 -16.91 18.63
C ILE A 132 14.59 -16.77 20.05
N VAL A 133 15.19 -17.84 20.56
CA VAL A 133 15.82 -17.88 21.87
C VAL A 133 17.33 -17.84 21.70
N THR A 134 17.97 -16.92 22.42
CA THR A 134 19.41 -16.73 22.49
C THR A 134 19.86 -16.60 23.94
N ASN A 135 21.15 -16.83 24.19
CA ASN A 135 21.74 -16.78 25.53
C ASN A 135 20.97 -17.62 26.59
N TYR A 136 20.48 -18.79 26.21
CA TYR A 136 19.80 -19.71 27.11
C TYR A 136 20.76 -20.22 28.19
N GLN A 137 20.40 -20.02 29.45
CA GLN A 137 21.15 -20.46 30.65
C GLN A 137 20.39 -21.53 31.46
N GLY A 138 19.23 -21.99 30.99
CA GLY A 138 18.42 -22.99 31.68
C GLY A 138 17.28 -22.39 32.51
N LYS A 139 16.90 -23.14 33.54
CA LYS A 139 15.89 -22.74 34.51
C LYS A 139 16.40 -21.62 35.42
N ILE A 140 15.51 -20.73 35.82
CA ILE A 140 15.78 -19.74 36.87
C ILE A 140 15.74 -20.42 38.24
N ASP A 141 14.71 -21.21 38.50
CA ASP A 141 14.58 -22.06 39.69
C ASP A 141 14.56 -23.55 39.28
N PRO A 142 15.54 -24.36 39.73
CA PRO A 142 15.58 -25.79 39.41
C PRO A 142 14.41 -26.59 40.01
N ASN A 143 13.72 -26.06 41.02
CA ASN A 143 12.59 -26.73 41.67
C ASN A 143 11.24 -26.39 41.03
N SER A 144 11.23 -25.46 40.08
CA SER A 144 10.04 -25.05 39.34
C SER A 144 9.88 -25.83 38.03
N GLY A 145 8.72 -25.66 37.39
CA GLY A 145 8.37 -26.31 36.11
C GLY A 145 9.39 -26.03 34.99
N ASP A 146 9.29 -26.74 33.87
CA ASP A 146 10.22 -26.53 32.76
C ASP A 146 10.04 -25.15 32.09
N PRO A 147 11.08 -24.59 31.45
CA PRO A 147 10.97 -23.29 30.81
C PRO A 147 9.98 -23.32 29.66
N ASP A 148 9.05 -22.36 29.65
CA ASP A 148 8.07 -22.22 28.59
C ASP A 148 7.78 -20.75 28.26
N ILE A 149 7.23 -20.55 27.08
CA ILE A 149 6.69 -19.26 26.63
C ILE A 149 5.21 -19.44 26.34
N GLU A 150 4.40 -18.54 26.88
CA GLU A 150 2.96 -18.50 26.63
C GLU A 150 2.50 -17.09 26.29
N ILE A 151 1.40 -17.00 25.55
CA ILE A 151 0.65 -15.75 25.39
C ILE A 151 -0.59 -15.87 26.27
N LYS A 152 -0.82 -14.91 27.16
CA LYS A 152 -1.94 -14.90 28.11
C LYS A 152 -2.92 -13.78 27.82
N ASP A 153 -4.21 -14.10 27.89
CA ASP A 153 -5.30 -13.14 27.77
C ASP A 153 -5.43 -12.25 29.04
N GLY A 154 -4.96 -12.74 30.19
CA GLY A 154 -5.32 -12.23 31.52
C GLY A 154 -4.93 -10.79 31.82
N MET A 155 -3.96 -10.21 31.10
CA MET A 155 -3.49 -8.84 31.33
C MET A 155 -4.61 -7.81 31.29
N SER A 156 -5.56 -7.95 30.36
CA SER A 156 -6.64 -6.97 30.16
C SER A 156 -8.04 -7.51 30.44
N THR A 157 -8.15 -8.82 30.63
CA THR A 157 -9.44 -9.51 30.77
C THR A 157 -9.62 -10.13 32.15
N GLY A 158 -8.57 -10.19 32.97
CA GLY A 158 -8.57 -10.95 34.23
C GLY A 158 -8.67 -12.46 34.03
N ASN A 159 -8.73 -12.96 32.79
CA ASN A 159 -8.78 -14.37 32.46
C ASN A 159 -7.42 -14.86 31.95
N TRP A 160 -6.66 -15.56 32.79
CA TRP A 160 -5.28 -16.02 32.50
C TRP A 160 -5.18 -17.25 31.59
N ASN A 161 -6.18 -17.48 30.74
CA ASN A 161 -6.13 -18.52 29.72
C ASN A 161 -5.01 -18.26 28.70
N GLY A 162 -4.37 -19.34 28.26
CA GLY A 162 -3.40 -19.30 27.18
C GLY A 162 -4.08 -19.06 25.83
N LEU A 163 -3.54 -18.13 25.05
CA LEU A 163 -3.94 -17.88 23.66
C LEU A 163 -3.19 -18.79 22.68
N ILE A 164 -2.12 -19.43 23.11
CA ILE A 164 -1.38 -20.48 22.39
C ILE A 164 -1.12 -21.66 23.33
N ASN A 165 -0.79 -22.81 22.75
CA ASN A 165 -0.16 -23.88 23.51
C ASN A 165 1.23 -23.42 23.96
N PRO A 166 1.66 -23.74 25.20
CA PRO A 166 2.99 -23.38 25.69
C PRO A 166 4.10 -23.86 24.75
N ILE A 167 5.05 -22.99 24.48
CA ILE A 167 6.26 -23.31 23.73
C ILE A 167 7.32 -23.71 24.74
N ASN A 168 7.60 -25.00 24.85
CA ASN A 168 8.67 -25.50 25.72
C ASN A 168 10.04 -25.12 25.15
N VAL A 169 10.87 -24.48 25.97
CA VAL A 169 12.20 -24.02 25.58
C VAL A 169 13.26 -24.90 26.24
N THR A 170 14.10 -25.52 25.42
CA THR A 170 15.13 -26.47 25.86
C THR A 170 16.55 -26.01 25.57
N GLY A 171 16.71 -24.89 24.86
CA GLY A 171 17.99 -24.35 24.44
C GLY A 171 17.87 -23.10 23.59
N ASN A 172 18.98 -22.69 23.00
CA ASN A 172 18.98 -21.67 21.94
C ASN A 172 18.37 -22.25 20.67
N GLY A 173 17.62 -21.44 19.93
CA GLY A 173 17.02 -21.89 18.67
C GLY A 173 15.80 -21.09 18.27
N VAL A 174 15.14 -21.55 17.22
CA VAL A 174 13.87 -20.98 16.73
C VAL A 174 12.75 -21.94 17.08
N TYR A 175 11.72 -21.41 17.70
CA TYR A 175 10.53 -22.12 18.15
C TYR A 175 9.29 -21.50 17.51
N THR A 176 8.29 -22.33 17.24
CA THR A 176 6.99 -21.86 16.70
C THR A 176 5.87 -22.56 17.43
N SER A 177 4.77 -21.83 17.68
CA SER A 177 3.54 -22.44 18.17
C SER A 177 2.70 -22.96 17.00
N ALA A 178 1.97 -24.05 17.22
CA ALA A 178 0.80 -24.32 16.41
C ALA A 178 -0.23 -23.20 16.62
N PRO A 179 -1.04 -22.84 15.61
CA PRO A 179 -2.16 -21.95 15.80
C PRO A 179 -3.13 -22.47 16.86
N SER A 180 -3.64 -21.56 17.68
CA SER A 180 -4.65 -21.87 18.69
C SER A 180 -5.81 -20.90 18.56
N THR A 181 -7.02 -21.45 18.56
CA THR A 181 -8.26 -20.70 18.35
C THR A 181 -9.08 -20.69 19.63
N THR A 182 -9.56 -19.52 20.02
CA THR A 182 -10.41 -19.35 21.20
C THR A 182 -11.33 -18.14 21.04
N ILE A 183 -12.29 -18.00 21.94
CA ILE A 183 -13.09 -16.79 22.08
C ILE A 183 -12.34 -15.84 23.02
N LYS A 184 -12.07 -14.62 22.56
CA LYS A 184 -11.40 -13.60 23.38
C LYS A 184 -12.33 -13.12 24.49
N ASN A 185 -11.82 -13.09 25.72
CA ASN A 185 -12.62 -12.66 26.86
C ASN A 185 -12.86 -11.14 26.83
N PRO A 186 -13.98 -10.67 27.42
CA PRO A 186 -14.24 -9.24 27.61
C PRO A 186 -13.16 -8.57 28.44
N LEU A 187 -12.91 -7.29 28.14
CA LEU A 187 -11.99 -6.46 28.91
C LEU A 187 -12.57 -6.15 30.30
N THR A 188 -11.72 -6.11 31.33
CA THR A 188 -12.09 -5.69 32.69
C THR A 188 -11.76 -4.22 32.98
N GLY A 189 -11.24 -3.51 31.97
CA GLY A 189 -10.84 -2.10 32.02
C GLY A 189 -10.65 -1.52 30.61
N THR A 190 -9.85 -0.46 30.49
CA THR A 190 -9.61 0.24 29.20
C THR A 190 -8.39 -0.27 28.43
N SER A 191 -7.56 -1.10 29.05
CA SER A 191 -6.38 -1.67 28.38
C SER A 191 -6.83 -2.72 27.38
N ASN A 192 -6.36 -2.62 26.13
CA ASN A 192 -6.65 -3.59 25.08
C ASN A 192 -5.36 -4.29 24.66
N GLN A 193 -4.90 -5.24 25.48
CA GLN A 193 -3.61 -5.91 25.30
C GLN A 193 -3.63 -7.36 25.78
N PHE A 194 -2.67 -8.15 25.32
CA PHE A 194 -2.31 -9.45 25.90
C PHE A 194 -0.87 -9.41 26.42
N GLY A 195 -0.50 -10.41 27.23
CA GLY A 195 0.86 -10.52 27.78
C GLY A 195 1.59 -11.74 27.25
N LEU A 196 2.89 -11.62 27.03
CA LEU A 196 3.76 -12.77 26.78
C LEU A 196 4.51 -13.10 28.06
N LYS A 197 4.30 -14.34 28.52
CA LYS A 197 4.94 -14.92 29.69
C LYS A 197 6.24 -15.61 29.27
N MET A 198 7.33 -15.32 29.98
CA MET A 198 8.56 -16.13 30.02
C MET A 198 8.58 -16.87 31.35
N TYR A 199 8.16 -18.14 31.35
CA TYR A 199 8.13 -18.94 32.56
C TYR A 199 9.41 -19.72 32.74
N ASN A 200 9.99 -19.61 33.92
CA ASN A 200 11.20 -20.24 34.41
C ASN A 200 12.37 -20.24 33.40
N LEU A 201 12.45 -19.20 32.56
CA LEU A 201 13.34 -19.15 31.41
C LEU A 201 14.40 -18.08 31.61
N ASN A 202 15.65 -18.51 31.83
CA ASN A 202 16.81 -17.62 31.80
C ASN A 202 17.35 -17.54 30.37
N ALA A 203 16.91 -16.55 29.61
CA ALA A 203 17.30 -16.36 28.22
C ALA A 203 17.00 -14.94 27.73
N THR A 204 17.46 -14.63 26.51
CA THR A 204 16.99 -13.50 25.70
C THR A 204 16.14 -14.03 24.55
N ILE A 205 15.00 -13.42 24.32
CA ILE A 205 14.07 -13.81 23.26
C ILE A 205 13.78 -12.65 22.32
N GLU A 206 13.52 -13.00 21.07
CA GLU A 206 12.91 -12.15 20.06
C GLU A 206 11.65 -12.88 19.58
N VAL A 207 10.51 -12.20 19.51
CA VAL A 207 9.22 -12.84 19.28
C VAL A 207 8.40 -12.09 18.24
N TRP A 208 7.80 -12.84 17.31
CA TRP A 208 6.76 -12.40 16.41
C TRP A 208 5.46 -13.08 16.76
N ILE A 209 4.40 -12.30 16.90
CA ILE A 209 3.06 -12.79 17.24
C ILE A 209 2.10 -12.43 16.13
N LYS A 210 1.14 -13.32 15.91
CA LYS A 210 0.03 -13.09 15.00
C LYS A 210 -1.28 -13.36 15.71
N VAL A 211 -2.20 -12.39 15.65
CA VAL A 211 -3.57 -12.47 16.17
C VAL A 211 -4.52 -12.09 15.05
N GLU A 212 -5.46 -12.98 14.70
CA GLU A 212 -6.39 -12.78 13.59
C GLU A 212 -7.81 -13.15 14.01
N LEU A 213 -8.81 -12.62 13.30
CA LEU A 213 -10.20 -13.07 13.44
C LEU A 213 -10.41 -14.42 12.74
N GLY A 214 -11.30 -15.22 13.31
CA GLY A 214 -11.74 -16.49 12.73
C GLY A 214 -10.98 -17.70 13.27
N THR A 215 -11.14 -18.83 12.58
CA THR A 215 -10.73 -20.17 13.04
C THR A 215 -9.56 -20.76 12.24
N SER A 216 -8.98 -20.00 11.31
CA SER A 216 -7.87 -20.43 10.46
C SER A 216 -6.76 -19.41 10.52
N ALA A 217 -5.54 -19.85 10.83
CA ALA A 217 -4.36 -19.00 10.71
C ALA A 217 -4.03 -18.80 9.22
N SER A 218 -3.86 -17.55 8.81
CA SER A 218 -3.35 -17.27 7.47
C SER A 218 -1.80 -17.29 7.47
N PRO A 219 -1.14 -17.49 6.31
CA PRO A 219 0.31 -17.29 6.18
C PRO A 219 0.72 -15.92 6.74
N TRP A 220 1.96 -15.76 7.20
CA TRP A 220 2.39 -14.49 7.84
C TRP A 220 2.10 -13.29 6.92
N SER A 221 1.18 -12.42 7.34
CA SER A 221 0.80 -11.19 6.62
C SER A 221 1.73 -10.06 7.07
N PRO A 222 2.11 -9.11 6.20
CA PRO A 222 2.74 -7.87 6.63
C PRO A 222 1.83 -7.13 7.62
N ASN A 223 2.42 -6.44 8.61
CA ASN A 223 1.65 -5.70 9.60
C ASN A 223 1.06 -4.44 8.92
N PRO A 224 -0.20 -4.06 9.17
CA PRO A 224 -0.74 -2.76 8.72
C PRO A 224 0.03 -1.54 9.21
N ALA A 225 0.91 -1.70 10.19
CA ALA A 225 1.85 -0.67 10.61
C ALA A 225 3.14 -0.62 9.76
N ASP A 226 3.39 -1.63 8.91
CA ASP A 226 4.55 -1.68 8.03
C ASP A 226 4.30 -0.85 6.76
N PRO A 227 5.27 -0.04 6.29
CA PRO A 227 5.13 0.78 5.08
C PRO A 227 4.76 -0.02 3.82
N GLU A 228 5.12 -1.31 3.80
CA GLU A 228 4.88 -2.25 2.71
C GLU A 228 3.41 -2.70 2.62
N TYR A 229 2.58 -2.42 3.63
CA TYR A 229 1.16 -2.78 3.63
C TYR A 229 0.32 -1.86 2.72
N TYR A 230 0.72 -0.60 2.59
CA TYR A 230 0.07 0.39 1.72
C TYR A 230 0.96 0.65 0.50
N THR A 231 1.11 -0.33 -0.39
CA THR A 231 1.71 -0.01 -1.69
C THR A 231 0.77 0.93 -2.43
N ASP A 232 1.26 2.12 -2.78
CA ASP A 232 0.48 3.27 -3.25
C ASP A 232 -0.54 2.94 -4.35
N THR A 233 -1.62 3.75 -4.39
CA THR A 233 -2.61 3.68 -5.47
C THR A 233 -1.95 4.14 -6.77
N ILE A 234 -1.80 3.23 -7.73
CA ILE A 234 -1.27 3.57 -9.05
C ILE A 234 -2.38 4.20 -9.89
N THR A 235 -2.15 5.44 -10.34
CA THR A 235 -2.99 6.08 -11.35
C THR A 235 -2.27 6.05 -12.68
N VAL A 236 -2.86 5.38 -13.68
CA VAL A 236 -2.33 5.33 -15.04
C VAL A 236 -3.21 6.15 -15.99
N PRO A 237 -2.63 7.08 -16.77
CA PRO A 237 -3.31 7.64 -17.92
C PRO A 237 -3.68 6.52 -18.89
N ASN A 238 -4.91 6.50 -19.40
CA ASN A 238 -5.32 5.53 -20.40
C ASN A 238 -4.70 5.89 -21.77
N ALA A 239 -3.50 5.39 -22.03
CA ALA A 239 -2.74 5.63 -23.26
C ALA A 239 -3.14 4.72 -24.45
N GLY A 240 -4.28 4.00 -24.35
CA GLY A 240 -4.69 3.06 -25.39
C GLY A 240 -3.72 1.88 -25.53
N THR A 241 -3.14 1.67 -26.72
CA THR A 241 -2.22 0.54 -27.00
C THR A 241 -0.74 0.84 -26.67
N TYR A 242 -0.41 2.02 -26.18
CA TYR A 242 0.95 2.37 -25.76
C TYR A 242 1.19 2.04 -24.29
N PRO A 243 2.41 1.62 -23.90
CA PRO A 243 2.78 1.47 -22.50
C PRO A 243 2.69 2.83 -21.80
N SER A 244 1.78 2.97 -20.83
CA SER A 244 1.79 4.08 -19.89
C SER A 244 2.73 3.72 -18.74
N GLU A 245 3.74 4.55 -18.48
CA GLU A 245 4.50 4.41 -17.23
C GLU A 245 3.64 4.89 -16.06
N PRO A 246 3.51 4.09 -14.98
CA PRO A 246 2.79 4.52 -13.80
C PRO A 246 3.50 5.71 -13.15
N VAL A 247 2.73 6.71 -12.73
CA VAL A 247 3.22 7.76 -11.82
C VAL A 247 3.03 7.21 -10.40
N ILE A 248 4.14 7.06 -9.68
CA ILE A 248 4.19 6.66 -8.27
C ILE A 248 4.33 7.93 -7.43
#